data_AF-A0A2W6C2J3-F1
#
_entry.id   AF-A0A2W6C2J3-F1
#
_cell.length_a   1.000
_cell.length_b   1.000
_cell.length_c   1.000
_cell.angle_alpha   90.00
_cell.angle_beta   90.00
_cell.angle_gamma   90.00
#
_symmetry.space_group_name_H-M   'P 1'
#
loop_
_entity.id
_entity.type
_entity.pdbx_description
1 polymer ?
#
loop_
_entity_poly.entity_id
_entity_poly.type
_entity_poly.pdbx_seq_one_letter_code
_entity_poly.pdbx_strand_id
1 'polypeptide(L)'
;MAAFGLYGVTAGKLAGYEPETAAVSEGLVQSGQLHVPSGSPLAQGQGVPGRGGHRYSRTGLTQPVLEAPFYWVGQELDRLASGGKSYRWRLTAVWLFEPAMAALTVLAIFALLLLREVPERRALGLAALCAVGTLIWPYSKIGMDTTLMAMVALSAVAAAWTAKRPTTGRFALTGLAVALAMNSKPYGTLLALGVVTLLAGAFREQLRLRRIGVIAAFAAPVILGALTIAWYNWYRTGSITHFGDQYLPVQLVSMPFDAIGLLLSPGKGLLFYSPLVILGLIGLRELWRADRPLARAIAVTGTVNVLVIATSLVWSDETWGPRYLLPSAWLLVLPIAWWARGRARLRWLGAAALIGICIQFVGVFANYGVTLPAIRVLTGEPVYLYGACSPHPGPDDHDPAPGCPQVAYGDDGPRWIPMASPMLLQAELTAAYLEEKLTGSGFVVTYGPWRGHAGAIDLRHPERTFAPLPDFWWTLPGESTKQDLIAVLLGLLGLGSGAMLGRRLLVAQTTTGTPLQEGPRR
;
A
#
# COMPACT_ATOMS: atom_id res chain seq x y z
N MET A 1 -14.60 -3.63 -8.60
CA MET A 1 -14.56 -4.81 -9.48
C MET A 1 -13.41 -4.78 -10.45
N ALA A 2 -13.30 -3.81 -11.37
CA ALA A 2 -12.14 -3.71 -12.27
C ALA A 2 -10.78 -3.74 -11.53
N ALA A 3 -10.60 -2.87 -10.53
CA ALA A 3 -9.37 -2.85 -9.72
C ALA A 3 -9.14 -4.16 -8.95
N PHE A 4 -10.18 -4.73 -8.32
CA PHE A 4 -10.07 -6.00 -7.60
C PHE A 4 -9.69 -7.17 -8.52
N GLY A 5 -10.28 -7.25 -9.71
CA GLY A 5 -9.92 -8.26 -10.71
C GLY A 5 -8.47 -8.12 -11.18
N LEU A 6 -8.03 -6.89 -11.49
CA LEU A 6 -6.64 -6.60 -11.84
C LEU A 6 -5.68 -7.05 -10.73
N TYR A 7 -5.91 -6.59 -9.50
CA TYR A 7 -5.04 -6.89 -8.36
C TYR A 7 -5.06 -8.36 -8.00
N GLY A 8 -6.23 -8.99 -8.06
CA GLY A 8 -6.40 -10.42 -7.80
C GLY A 8 -5.70 -11.29 -8.83
N VAL A 9 -5.64 -10.91 -10.11
CA VAL A 9 -4.83 -11.62 -11.12
C VAL A 9 -3.34 -11.51 -10.81
N THR A 10 -2.88 -10.36 -10.32
CA THR A 10 -1.47 -10.13 -10.00
C THR A 10 -1.09 -10.52 -8.57
N ALA A 11 -2.01 -11.07 -7.79
CA ALA A 11 -1.77 -11.55 -6.44
C ALA A 11 -0.78 -12.72 -6.44
N GLY A 12 -0.23 -13.06 -5.26
CA GLY A 12 0.82 -14.06 -5.12
C GLY A 12 0.87 -14.64 -3.71
N LYS A 13 1.96 -15.32 -3.38
CA LYS A 13 2.22 -15.82 -2.03
C LYS A 13 2.18 -14.68 -1.00
N LEU A 14 1.77 -15.01 0.22
CA LEU A 14 1.81 -14.09 1.35
C LEU A 14 3.20 -13.49 1.48
N ALA A 15 3.26 -12.16 1.56
CA ALA A 15 4.51 -11.39 1.61
C ALA A 15 4.41 -10.28 2.65
N GLY A 16 5.56 -9.69 3.00
CA GLY A 16 5.59 -8.64 4.02
C GLY A 16 5.18 -9.16 5.38
N TYR A 17 4.18 -8.53 6.01
CA TYR A 17 3.65 -8.88 7.33
C TYR A 17 2.35 -9.70 7.29
N GLU A 18 1.80 -9.92 6.10
CA GLU A 18 0.59 -10.71 5.90
C GLU A 18 0.67 -12.15 6.45
N PRO A 19 1.82 -12.88 6.38
CA PRO A 19 1.94 -14.19 7.05
C PRO A 19 1.59 -14.14 8.54
N GLU A 20 2.01 -13.08 9.23
CA GLU A 20 1.75 -12.90 10.66
C GLU A 20 0.28 -12.61 10.94
N THR A 21 -0.35 -11.75 10.13
CA THR A 21 -1.75 -11.37 10.32
C THR A 21 -2.70 -12.51 9.98
N ALA A 22 -2.43 -13.23 8.88
CA ALA A 22 -3.17 -14.40 8.47
C ALA A 22 -3.16 -15.50 9.54
N ALA A 23 -2.00 -15.71 10.18
CA ALA A 23 -1.88 -16.67 11.28
C ALA A 23 -2.61 -16.20 12.55
N VAL A 24 -2.62 -14.90 12.86
CA VAL A 24 -3.46 -14.37 13.95
C VAL A 24 -4.95 -14.50 13.62
N SER A 25 -5.36 -14.29 12.37
CA SER A 25 -6.74 -14.54 11.91
C SER A 25 -7.12 -16.01 12.06
N GLU A 26 -6.19 -16.93 11.79
CA GLU A 26 -6.38 -18.34 12.06
C GLU A 26 -6.65 -18.62 13.53
N GLY A 27 -5.82 -18.09 14.44
CA GLY A 27 -6.04 -18.22 15.88
C GLY A 27 -7.38 -17.65 16.32
N LEU A 28 -7.77 -16.50 15.76
CA LEU A 28 -9.04 -15.86 16.07
C LEU A 28 -10.22 -16.74 15.64
N VAL A 29 -10.19 -17.31 14.43
CA VAL A 29 -11.27 -18.13 13.87
C VAL A 29 -11.34 -19.51 14.52
N GLN A 30 -10.20 -20.14 14.81
CA GLN A 30 -10.17 -21.52 15.32
C GLN A 30 -10.37 -21.60 16.83
N SER A 31 -9.76 -20.69 17.60
CA SER A 31 -9.67 -20.80 19.06
C SER A 31 -10.04 -19.52 19.80
N GLY A 32 -10.40 -18.45 19.10
CA GLY A 32 -10.68 -17.14 19.69
C GLY A 32 -9.43 -16.45 20.26
N GLN A 33 -8.23 -16.88 19.86
CA GLN A 33 -6.96 -16.36 20.36
C GLN A 33 -6.37 -15.32 19.41
N LEU A 34 -5.69 -14.31 19.94
CA LEU A 34 -5.10 -13.20 19.16
C LEU A 34 -3.59 -13.33 19.00
N HIS A 35 -3.09 -14.57 18.99
CA HIS A 35 -1.69 -14.91 18.78
C HIS A 35 -1.57 -15.95 17.66
N VAL A 36 -0.37 -16.09 17.11
CA VAL A 36 -0.02 -17.06 16.07
C VAL A 36 -0.10 -18.48 16.65
N PRO A 37 -0.97 -19.36 16.12
CA PRO A 37 -1.08 -20.74 16.59
C PRO A 37 0.22 -21.52 16.37
N SER A 38 0.55 -22.39 17.33
CA SER A 38 1.71 -23.29 17.24
C SER A 38 1.62 -24.18 16.00
N GLY A 39 2.59 -24.06 15.10
CA GLY A 39 2.63 -24.86 13.86
C GLY A 39 1.74 -24.35 12.73
N SER A 40 1.19 -23.14 12.81
CA SER A 40 0.48 -22.53 11.68
C SER A 40 1.40 -22.43 10.46
N PRO A 41 1.04 -23.02 9.30
CA PRO A 41 1.84 -22.89 8.08
C PRO A 41 1.72 -21.47 7.48
N LEU A 42 0.71 -20.69 7.89
CA LEU A 42 0.52 -19.32 7.42
C LEU A 42 1.61 -18.38 7.94
N ALA A 43 2.05 -18.58 9.17
CA ALA A 43 3.04 -17.71 9.81
C ALA A 43 4.41 -17.75 9.13
N GLN A 44 4.74 -18.84 8.41
CA GLN A 44 6.04 -19.03 7.77
C GLN A 44 7.24 -18.75 8.70
N GLY A 45 7.10 -19.05 10.00
CA GLY A 45 8.12 -18.78 11.02
C GLY A 45 8.27 -17.30 11.43
N GLN A 46 7.40 -16.41 10.96
CA GLN A 46 7.34 -14.99 11.31
C GLN A 46 6.51 -14.71 12.58
N GLY A 47 6.48 -13.45 13.02
CA GLY A 47 5.81 -12.99 14.24
C GLY A 47 6.76 -12.58 15.36
N VAL A 48 6.33 -11.60 16.17
CA VAL A 48 7.08 -11.08 17.31
C VAL A 48 6.75 -11.90 18.55
N PRO A 49 7.73 -12.52 19.25
CA PRO A 49 7.48 -13.12 20.54
C PRO A 49 6.96 -12.08 21.53
N GLY A 50 6.10 -12.56 22.40
CA GLY A 50 5.47 -11.77 23.41
C GLY A 50 5.17 -12.58 24.64
N ARG A 51 4.20 -12.11 25.41
CA ARG A 51 3.80 -12.70 26.68
C ARG A 51 3.37 -14.16 26.50
N GLY A 52 3.82 -15.01 27.43
CA GLY A 52 3.46 -16.42 27.49
C GLY A 52 4.18 -17.32 26.48
N GLY A 53 5.27 -16.85 25.87
CA GLY A 53 6.00 -17.61 24.84
C GLY A 53 5.28 -17.68 23.48
N HIS A 54 4.17 -16.96 23.35
CA HIS A 54 3.42 -16.85 22.10
C HIS A 54 4.05 -15.84 21.16
N ARG A 55 3.73 -15.96 19.86
CA ARG A 55 4.10 -14.99 18.84
C ARG A 55 2.88 -14.21 18.38
N TYR A 56 3.07 -12.94 18.06
CA TYR A 56 2.02 -11.99 17.69
C TYR A 56 2.38 -11.29 16.39
N SER A 57 1.38 -10.77 15.68
CA SER A 57 1.64 -9.89 14.54
C SER A 57 2.29 -8.57 14.98
N ARG A 58 3.16 -8.03 14.14
CA ARG A 58 3.68 -6.66 14.25
C ARG A 58 2.59 -5.61 14.07
N THR A 59 1.57 -5.90 13.26
CA THR A 59 0.47 -4.97 12.99
C THR A 59 -0.51 -4.87 14.15
N GLY A 60 -1.38 -3.85 14.13
CA GLY A 60 -2.52 -3.81 15.04
C GLY A 60 -3.64 -4.77 14.62
N LEU A 61 -4.72 -4.80 15.42
CA LEU A 61 -5.81 -5.77 15.30
C LEU A 61 -6.72 -5.58 14.09
N THR A 62 -6.75 -4.40 13.47
CA THR A 62 -7.68 -4.15 12.36
C THR A 62 -7.49 -5.16 11.22
N GLN A 63 -6.24 -5.44 10.86
CA GLN A 63 -5.95 -6.35 9.73
C GLN A 63 -6.37 -7.80 10.04
N PRO A 64 -5.90 -8.46 11.12
CA PRO A 64 -6.34 -9.82 11.43
C PRO A 64 -7.86 -9.98 11.57
N VAL A 65 -8.56 -8.97 12.10
CA VAL A 65 -10.03 -9.00 12.23
C VAL A 65 -10.72 -8.91 10.88
N LEU A 66 -10.24 -8.07 9.96
CA LEU A 66 -10.79 -7.94 8.60
C LEU A 66 -10.40 -9.10 7.68
N GLU A 67 -9.30 -9.78 7.98
CA GLU A 67 -8.77 -10.93 7.26
C GLU A 67 -9.43 -12.26 7.71
N ALA A 68 -9.94 -12.31 8.96
CA ALA A 68 -10.63 -13.49 9.50
C ALA A 68 -11.78 -14.04 8.64
N PRO A 69 -12.66 -13.24 8.02
CA PRO A 69 -13.67 -13.74 7.09
C PRO A 69 -13.07 -14.44 5.86
N PHE A 70 -11.95 -13.94 5.32
CA PHE A 70 -11.26 -14.58 4.18
C PHE A 70 -10.68 -15.93 4.59
N TYR A 71 -10.01 -15.98 5.75
CA TYR A 71 -9.53 -17.23 6.33
C TYR A 71 -10.67 -18.23 6.55
N TRP A 72 -11.78 -17.80 7.14
CA TRP A 72 -12.93 -18.65 7.43
C TRP A 72 -13.56 -19.23 6.15
N VAL A 73 -13.77 -18.40 5.12
CA VAL A 73 -14.27 -18.88 3.81
C VAL A 73 -13.32 -19.92 3.23
N GLY A 74 -12.01 -19.65 3.25
CA GLY A 74 -11.01 -20.60 2.79
C GLY A 74 -11.00 -21.91 3.60
N GLN A 75 -11.25 -21.84 4.91
CA GLN A 75 -11.36 -23.01 5.78
C GLN A 75 -12.56 -23.89 5.41
N GLU A 76 -13.72 -23.30 5.13
CA GLU A 76 -14.90 -24.07 4.70
C GLU A 76 -14.69 -24.70 3.32
N LEU A 77 -14.04 -23.98 2.39
CA LEU A 77 -13.68 -24.53 1.07
C LEU A 77 -12.69 -25.70 1.18
N ASP A 78 -11.72 -25.61 2.10
CA ASP A 78 -10.82 -26.73 2.40
C ASP A 78 -11.56 -27.94 2.96
N ARG A 79 -12.59 -27.75 3.80
CA ARG A 79 -13.40 -28.87 4.33
C ARG A 79 -14.23 -29.56 3.25
N LEU A 80 -14.74 -28.79 2.30
CA LEU A 80 -15.55 -29.30 1.19
C LEU A 80 -14.71 -29.95 0.08
N ALA A 81 -13.43 -29.60 -0.02
CA ALA A 81 -12.53 -30.16 -1.02
C ALA A 81 -12.14 -31.61 -0.67
N SER A 82 -12.10 -32.48 -1.68
CA SER A 82 -11.74 -33.90 -1.55
C SER A 82 -10.32 -34.15 -1.01
N GLY A 83 -9.44 -33.14 -1.03
CA GLY A 83 -8.10 -33.16 -0.41
C GLY A 83 -8.04 -32.40 0.92
N GLY A 84 -9.14 -32.39 1.68
CA GLY A 84 -9.33 -31.55 2.85
C GLY A 84 -8.16 -31.67 3.84
N LYS A 85 -7.66 -30.50 4.26
CA LYS A 85 -6.45 -30.22 5.09
C LYS A 85 -5.21 -29.68 4.35
N SER A 86 -5.25 -29.45 3.04
CA SER A 86 -4.09 -28.89 2.31
C SER A 86 -3.78 -27.41 2.55
N TYR A 87 -4.55 -26.67 3.37
CA TYR A 87 -4.45 -25.19 3.54
C TYR A 87 -4.62 -24.37 2.26
N ARG A 88 -4.87 -25.04 1.13
CA ARG A 88 -4.80 -24.45 -0.20
C ARG A 88 -5.85 -23.35 -0.38
N TRP A 89 -7.10 -23.62 0.00
CA TRP A 89 -8.17 -22.64 -0.15
C TRP A 89 -8.10 -21.55 0.93
N ARG A 90 -7.57 -21.87 2.12
CA ARG A 90 -7.22 -20.85 3.13
C ARG A 90 -6.20 -19.85 2.59
N LEU A 91 -5.09 -20.32 2.05
CA LEU A 91 -4.06 -19.47 1.42
C LEU A 91 -4.66 -18.65 0.29
N THR A 92 -5.36 -19.30 -0.63
CA THR A 92 -5.99 -18.63 -1.79
C THR A 92 -6.96 -17.52 -1.37
N ALA A 93 -7.80 -17.77 -0.37
CA ALA A 93 -8.75 -16.77 0.10
C ALA A 93 -8.02 -15.59 0.76
N VAL A 94 -7.00 -15.88 1.57
CA VAL A 94 -6.19 -14.84 2.22
C VAL A 94 -5.42 -14.00 1.19
N TRP A 95 -4.88 -14.59 0.11
CA TRP A 95 -4.21 -13.85 -0.98
C TRP A 95 -5.07 -12.76 -1.62
N LEU A 96 -6.40 -12.84 -1.48
CA LEU A 96 -7.34 -11.85 -2.01
C LEU A 96 -7.66 -10.73 -1.02
N PHE A 97 -7.15 -10.77 0.21
CA PHE A 97 -7.35 -9.72 1.22
C PHE A 97 -6.68 -8.41 0.79
N GLU A 98 -5.38 -8.44 0.48
CA GLU A 98 -4.62 -7.27 0.03
C GLU A 98 -5.18 -6.66 -1.27
N PRO A 99 -5.52 -7.45 -2.32
CA PRO A 99 -6.28 -6.96 -3.47
C PRO A 99 -7.61 -6.29 -3.12
N ALA A 100 -8.35 -6.83 -2.14
CA ALA A 100 -9.62 -6.24 -1.71
C ALA A 100 -9.41 -4.88 -1.03
N MET A 101 -8.42 -4.77 -0.13
CA MET A 101 -8.09 -3.51 0.56
C MET A 101 -7.57 -2.45 -0.43
N ALA A 102 -6.71 -2.83 -1.38
CA ALA A 102 -6.24 -1.93 -2.43
C ALA A 102 -7.39 -1.45 -3.34
N ALA A 103 -8.30 -2.35 -3.72
CA ALA A 103 -9.47 -2.00 -4.53
C ALA A 103 -10.46 -1.10 -3.76
N LEU A 104 -10.58 -1.28 -2.45
CA LEU A 104 -11.38 -0.44 -1.56
C LEU A 104 -10.81 0.98 -1.50
N THR A 105 -9.48 1.13 -1.47
CA THR A 105 -8.82 2.44 -1.60
C THR A 105 -9.16 3.12 -2.92
N VAL A 106 -9.12 2.41 -4.05
CA VAL A 106 -9.50 2.97 -5.37
C VAL A 106 -10.97 3.41 -5.38
N LEU A 107 -11.86 2.61 -4.80
CA LEU A 107 -13.27 2.97 -4.64
C LEU A 107 -13.44 4.22 -3.77
N ALA A 108 -12.71 4.30 -2.65
CA ALA A 108 -12.75 5.45 -1.75
C ALA A 108 -12.23 6.73 -2.44
N ILE A 109 -11.19 6.64 -3.26
CA ILE A 109 -10.70 7.75 -4.11
C ILE A 109 -11.81 8.25 -5.02
N PHE A 110 -12.46 7.34 -5.76
CA PHE A 110 -13.57 7.69 -6.65
C PHE A 110 -14.72 8.35 -5.88
N ALA A 111 -15.15 7.75 -4.77
CA ALA A 111 -16.21 8.27 -3.91
C ALA A 111 -15.88 9.65 -3.33
N LEU A 112 -14.64 9.87 -2.89
CA LEU A 112 -14.18 11.16 -2.37
C LEU A 112 -14.23 12.24 -3.46
N LEU A 113 -13.78 11.94 -4.68
CA LEU A 113 -13.84 12.87 -5.80
C LEU A 113 -15.29 13.25 -6.17
N LEU A 114 -16.21 12.27 -6.19
CA LEU A 114 -17.64 12.54 -6.41
C LEU A 114 -18.24 13.37 -5.27
N LEU A 115 -17.91 13.06 -4.01
CA LEU A 115 -18.32 13.85 -2.84
C LEU A 115 -17.81 15.29 -2.92
N ARG A 116 -16.77 15.57 -3.69
CA ARG A 116 -16.22 16.89 -3.95
C ARG A 116 -16.64 17.50 -5.28
N GLU A 117 -17.71 16.96 -5.87
CA GLU A 117 -18.35 17.48 -7.09
C GLU A 117 -17.39 17.52 -8.29
N VAL A 118 -16.36 16.67 -8.27
CA VAL A 118 -15.56 16.40 -9.46
C VAL A 118 -16.45 15.61 -10.43
N PRO A 119 -16.55 16.03 -11.70
CA PRO A 119 -17.36 15.31 -12.67
C PRO A 119 -16.96 13.84 -12.77
N GLU A 120 -17.96 12.96 -12.85
CA GLU A 120 -17.80 11.50 -12.81
C GLU A 120 -16.69 11.00 -13.73
N ARG A 121 -16.65 11.47 -14.98
CA ARG A 121 -15.61 11.11 -15.96
C ARG A 121 -14.18 11.39 -15.46
N ARG A 122 -13.96 12.56 -14.84
CA ARG A 122 -12.65 12.94 -14.28
C ARG A 122 -12.34 12.14 -13.02
N ALA A 123 -13.34 11.94 -12.16
CA ALA A 123 -13.19 11.13 -10.96
C ALA A 123 -12.81 9.68 -11.30
N LEU A 124 -13.51 9.09 -12.28
CA LEU A 124 -13.29 7.73 -12.75
C LEU A 124 -11.93 7.57 -13.42
N GLY A 125 -11.57 8.51 -14.32
CA GLY A 125 -10.27 8.52 -14.96
C GLY A 125 -9.13 8.60 -13.95
N LEU A 126 -9.23 9.49 -12.96
CA LEU A 126 -8.19 9.62 -11.93
C LEU A 126 -8.13 8.39 -11.00
N ALA A 127 -9.27 7.82 -10.60
CA ALA A 127 -9.29 6.59 -9.81
C ALA A 127 -8.66 5.41 -10.57
N ALA A 128 -8.94 5.28 -11.87
CA ALA A 128 -8.30 4.29 -12.73
C ALA A 128 -6.78 4.51 -12.83
N LEU A 129 -6.34 5.77 -13.01
CA LEU A 129 -4.91 6.11 -13.02
C LEU A 129 -4.24 5.82 -11.67
N CYS A 130 -4.90 6.09 -10.54
CA CYS A 130 -4.39 5.68 -9.23
C CYS A 130 -4.26 4.16 -9.15
N ALA A 131 -5.20 3.42 -9.72
CA ALA A 131 -5.22 1.97 -9.65
C ALA A 131 -4.04 1.30 -10.38
N VAL A 132 -3.61 1.86 -11.52
CA VAL A 132 -2.54 1.25 -12.34
C VAL A 132 -1.22 2.02 -12.33
N GLY A 133 -1.23 3.30 -11.94
CA GLY A 133 -0.09 4.20 -12.10
C GLY A 133 0.53 4.67 -10.79
N THR A 134 0.15 4.08 -9.65
CA THR A 134 0.68 4.44 -8.33
C THR A 134 0.98 3.19 -7.51
N LEU A 135 1.67 3.37 -6.38
CA LEU A 135 2.04 2.33 -5.43
C LEU A 135 0.88 1.40 -5.00
N ILE A 136 -0.39 1.79 -5.16
CA ILE A 136 -1.54 0.93 -4.86
C ILE A 136 -1.44 -0.44 -5.56
N TRP A 137 -0.95 -0.50 -6.80
CA TRP A 137 -0.88 -1.75 -7.55
C TRP A 137 0.15 -2.74 -6.98
N PRO A 138 1.46 -2.42 -6.86
CA PRO A 138 2.41 -3.35 -6.25
C PRO A 138 2.04 -3.72 -4.81
N TYR A 139 1.51 -2.77 -4.03
CA TYR A 139 1.09 -3.06 -2.65
C TYR A 139 -0.22 -3.84 -2.53
N SER A 140 -1.00 -3.97 -3.61
CA SER A 140 -2.10 -4.94 -3.63
C SER A 140 -1.64 -6.39 -3.54
N LYS A 141 -0.32 -6.62 -3.64
CA LYS A 141 0.36 -7.91 -3.54
C LYS A 141 1.41 -7.93 -2.40
N ILE A 142 2.09 -6.81 -2.17
CA ILE A 142 3.10 -6.68 -1.11
C ILE A 142 2.36 -6.42 0.21
N GLY A 143 2.07 -7.49 0.96
CA GLY A 143 1.27 -7.51 2.19
C GLY A 143 1.80 -6.66 3.36
N MET A 144 1.67 -5.34 3.22
CA MET A 144 2.25 -4.33 4.11
C MET A 144 1.18 -3.34 4.59
N ASP A 145 1.25 -2.08 4.16
CA ASP A 145 0.47 -0.97 4.74
C ASP A 145 -0.92 -0.78 4.08
N THR A 146 -1.40 -1.75 3.31
CA THR A 146 -2.61 -1.63 2.49
C THR A 146 -3.88 -1.53 3.33
N THR A 147 -3.97 -2.25 4.46
CA THR A 147 -5.09 -2.11 5.40
C THR A 147 -5.15 -0.68 5.94
N LEU A 148 -4.02 -0.13 6.37
CA LEU A 148 -3.95 1.25 6.84
C LEU A 148 -4.33 2.23 5.72
N MET A 149 -3.83 2.01 4.50
CA MET A 149 -4.20 2.80 3.32
C MET A 149 -5.72 2.83 3.09
N ALA A 150 -6.37 1.68 3.13
CA ALA A 150 -7.82 1.56 2.96
C ALA A 150 -8.58 2.28 4.09
N MET A 151 -8.16 2.10 5.34
CA MET A 151 -8.82 2.75 6.48
C MET A 151 -8.63 4.28 6.49
N VAL A 152 -7.46 4.79 6.06
CA VAL A 152 -7.24 6.23 5.88
C VAL A 152 -8.12 6.77 4.75
N ALA A 153 -8.27 6.03 3.65
CA ALA A 153 -9.14 6.43 2.54
C ALA A 153 -10.63 6.45 2.94
N LEU A 154 -11.10 5.44 3.66
CA LEU A 154 -12.45 5.41 4.21
C LEU A 154 -12.68 6.52 5.24
N SER A 155 -11.69 6.82 6.08
CA SER A 155 -11.75 7.94 7.02
C SER A 155 -11.92 9.27 6.29
N ALA A 156 -11.20 9.48 5.18
CA ALA A 156 -11.33 10.68 4.37
C ALA A 156 -12.71 10.81 3.71
N VAL A 157 -13.25 9.70 3.18
CA VAL A 157 -14.61 9.66 2.61
C VAL A 157 -15.67 9.95 3.68
N ALA A 158 -15.58 9.28 4.84
CA ALA A 158 -16.50 9.47 5.95
C ALA A 158 -16.44 10.92 6.47
N ALA A 159 -15.24 11.46 6.66
CA ALA A 159 -15.06 12.85 7.07
C ALA A 159 -15.60 13.85 6.05
N ALA A 160 -15.37 13.61 4.75
CA ALA A 160 -15.93 14.43 3.67
C ALA A 160 -17.46 14.41 3.65
N TRP A 161 -18.07 13.24 3.88
CA TRP A 161 -19.52 13.06 3.92
C TRP A 161 -20.16 13.71 5.15
N THR A 162 -19.53 13.54 6.32
CA THR A 162 -19.91 14.17 7.58
C THR A 162 -19.81 15.68 7.51
N ALA A 163 -18.75 16.21 6.91
CA ALA A 163 -18.56 17.65 6.74
C ALA A 163 -19.68 18.29 5.88
N LYS A 164 -20.20 17.57 4.88
CA LYS A 164 -21.30 18.06 4.04
C LYS A 164 -22.67 17.98 4.71
N ARG A 165 -22.94 16.92 5.48
CA ARG A 165 -24.20 16.81 6.25
C ARG A 165 -23.91 16.22 7.64
N PRO A 166 -23.74 17.07 8.66
CA PRO A 166 -23.35 16.64 9.99
C PRO A 166 -24.52 15.96 10.71
N THR A 167 -24.37 14.69 11.07
CA THR A 167 -25.31 13.95 11.93
C THR A 167 -24.54 13.09 12.93
N THR A 168 -25.15 12.77 14.08
CA THR A 168 -24.54 11.93 15.13
C THR A 168 -23.99 10.62 14.56
N GLY A 169 -24.77 9.91 13.75
CA GLY A 169 -24.35 8.64 13.15
C GLY A 169 -23.16 8.78 12.19
N ARG A 170 -23.06 9.90 11.47
CA ARG A 170 -21.93 10.17 10.55
C ARG A 170 -20.65 10.56 11.28
N PHE A 171 -20.78 11.34 12.36
CA PHE A 171 -19.66 11.58 13.27
C PHE A 171 -19.17 10.27 13.91
N ALA A 172 -20.08 9.40 14.35
CA ALA A 172 -19.73 8.07 14.85
C ALA A 172 -19.04 7.21 13.80
N LEU A 173 -19.57 7.14 12.58
CA LEU A 173 -18.95 6.41 11.47
C LEU A 173 -17.56 6.94 11.12
N THR A 174 -17.38 8.27 11.15
CA THR A 174 -16.07 8.88 10.90
C THR A 174 -15.09 8.58 12.03
N GLY A 175 -15.55 8.65 13.28
CA GLY A 175 -14.75 8.25 14.44
C GLY A 175 -14.33 6.77 14.37
N LEU A 176 -15.24 5.89 13.95
CA LEU A 176 -14.96 4.47 13.75
C LEU A 176 -13.92 4.24 12.65
N ALA A 177 -14.07 4.90 11.49
CA ALA A 177 -13.10 4.80 10.41
C ALA A 177 -11.69 5.25 10.87
N VAL A 178 -11.61 6.35 11.62
CA VAL A 178 -10.36 6.84 12.23
C VAL A 178 -9.80 5.82 13.23
N ALA A 179 -10.64 5.26 14.10
CA ALA A 179 -10.23 4.25 15.07
C ALA A 179 -9.68 2.98 14.40
N LEU A 180 -10.28 2.54 13.28
CA LEU A 180 -9.79 1.41 12.49
C LEU A 180 -8.45 1.71 11.81
N ALA A 181 -8.24 2.94 11.33
CA ALA A 181 -6.95 3.38 10.81
C ALA A 181 -5.87 3.35 11.91
N MET A 182 -6.18 3.88 13.10
CA MET A 182 -5.29 3.84 14.27
C MET A 182 -4.93 2.41 14.68
N ASN A 183 -5.91 1.51 14.68
CA ASN A 183 -5.71 0.09 15.03
C ASN A 183 -5.10 -0.74 13.90
N SER A 184 -4.90 -0.18 12.71
CA SER A 184 -4.15 -0.86 11.63
C SER A 184 -2.65 -0.79 11.94
N LYS A 185 -2.13 0.42 12.18
CA LYS A 185 -0.78 0.66 12.72
C LYS A 185 -0.77 1.95 13.55
N PRO A 186 0.07 2.05 14.60
CA PRO A 186 0.08 3.20 15.52
C PRO A 186 0.26 4.56 14.85
N TYR A 187 1.13 4.64 13.83
CA TYR A 187 1.36 5.89 13.08
C TYR A 187 0.15 6.33 12.24
N GLY A 188 -0.84 5.45 12.02
CA GLY A 188 -2.14 5.78 11.45
C GLY A 188 -2.89 6.86 12.24
N THR A 189 -2.63 6.98 13.54
CA THR A 189 -3.15 8.07 14.39
C THR A 189 -2.74 9.44 13.85
N LEU A 190 -1.50 9.58 13.41
CA LEU A 190 -0.95 10.84 12.92
C LEU A 190 -1.52 11.19 11.55
N LEU A 191 -1.75 10.18 10.70
CA LEU A 191 -2.41 10.35 9.41
C LEU A 191 -3.87 10.80 9.56
N ALA A 192 -4.55 10.24 10.56
CA ALA A 192 -5.92 10.61 10.88
C ALA A 192 -6.07 12.08 11.31
N LEU A 193 -5.03 12.71 11.91
CA LEU A 193 -5.08 14.13 12.27
C LEU A 193 -5.33 15.03 11.06
N GLY A 194 -4.66 14.76 9.93
CA GLY A 194 -4.88 15.52 8.70
C GLY A 194 -6.28 15.30 8.12
N VAL A 195 -6.81 14.07 8.20
CA VAL A 195 -8.20 13.76 7.81
C VAL A 195 -9.21 14.49 8.71
N VAL A 196 -8.98 14.57 10.02
CA VAL A 196 -9.84 15.29 10.97
C VAL A 196 -9.92 16.78 10.65
N THR A 197 -8.91 17.37 10.00
CA THR A 197 -8.99 18.77 9.55
C THR A 197 -10.12 19.02 8.54
N LEU A 198 -10.63 17.99 7.85
CA LEU A 198 -11.83 18.09 7.01
C LEU A 198 -13.09 18.43 7.82
N LEU A 199 -13.15 17.99 9.08
CA LEU A 199 -14.28 18.20 9.98
C LEU A 199 -14.22 19.54 10.72
N ALA A 200 -13.16 20.33 10.58
CA ALA A 200 -12.98 21.55 11.38
C ALA A 200 -14.17 22.51 11.32
N GLY A 201 -14.78 22.69 10.14
CA GLY A 201 -15.98 23.52 9.98
C GLY A 201 -17.20 22.90 10.67
N ALA A 202 -17.44 21.60 10.46
CA ALA A 202 -18.54 20.87 11.06
C ALA A 202 -18.43 20.85 12.60
N PHE A 203 -17.25 20.62 13.17
CA PHE A 203 -17.03 20.67 14.61
C PHE A 203 -17.32 22.05 15.20
N ARG A 204 -16.83 23.13 14.57
CA ARG A 204 -17.11 24.50 15.01
C ARG A 204 -18.60 24.80 15.03
N GLU A 205 -19.32 24.34 14.01
CA GLU A 205 -20.78 24.50 13.95
C GLU A 205 -21.48 23.72 15.07
N GLN A 206 -21.14 22.44 15.27
CA GLN A 206 -21.77 21.63 16.33
C GLN A 206 -21.47 22.15 17.74
N LEU A 207 -20.25 22.67 17.97
CA LEU A 207 -19.88 23.36 19.21
C LEU A 207 -20.72 24.63 19.42
N ARG A 208 -20.88 25.47 18.39
CA ARG A 208 -21.73 26.66 18.45
C ARG A 208 -23.18 26.31 18.80
N LEU A 209 -23.68 25.21 18.25
CA LEU A 209 -25.01 24.68 18.53
C LEU A 209 -25.12 23.91 19.86
N ARG A 210 -24.04 23.83 20.65
CA ARG A 210 -23.95 23.08 21.92
C ARG A 210 -24.36 21.61 21.80
N ARG A 211 -24.17 21.00 20.64
CA ARG A 211 -24.51 19.59 20.36
C ARG A 211 -23.38 18.67 20.78
N ILE A 212 -23.07 18.64 22.07
CA ILE A 212 -21.94 17.86 22.64
C ILE A 212 -22.09 16.37 22.31
N GLY A 213 -23.32 15.83 22.28
CA GLY A 213 -23.57 14.44 21.90
C GLY A 213 -23.06 14.06 20.50
N VAL A 214 -23.04 15.00 19.55
CA VAL A 214 -22.49 14.76 18.19
C VAL A 214 -20.96 14.67 18.23
N ILE A 215 -20.31 15.48 19.06
CA ILE A 215 -18.86 15.46 19.25
C ILE A 215 -18.45 14.20 20.00
N ALA A 216 -19.19 13.85 21.06
CA ALA A 216 -19.02 12.61 21.80
C ALA A 216 -19.19 11.39 20.89
N ALA A 217 -20.12 11.43 19.93
CA ALA A 217 -20.30 10.34 18.96
C ALA A 217 -19.06 10.09 18.09
N PHE A 218 -18.30 11.12 17.74
CA PHE A 218 -17.00 10.95 17.08
C PHE A 218 -15.90 10.53 18.05
N ALA A 219 -15.84 11.16 19.23
CA ALA A 219 -14.79 10.92 20.20
C ALA A 219 -14.84 9.50 20.78
N ALA A 220 -16.03 8.94 21.01
CA ALA A 220 -16.19 7.64 21.65
C ALA A 220 -15.52 6.49 20.87
N PRO A 221 -15.75 6.30 19.55
CA PRO A 221 -15.00 5.31 18.76
C PRO A 221 -13.49 5.56 18.73
N VAL A 222 -13.05 6.82 18.65
CA VAL A 222 -11.62 7.16 18.62
C VAL A 222 -10.92 6.81 19.94
N ILE A 223 -11.55 7.18 21.06
CA ILE A 223 -11.08 6.83 22.41
C ILE A 223 -11.07 5.31 22.57
N LEU A 224 -12.14 4.62 22.17
CA LEU A 224 -12.21 3.17 22.19
C LEU A 224 -11.07 2.56 21.37
N GLY A 225 -10.80 3.10 20.17
CA GLY A 225 -9.69 2.68 19.34
C GLY A 225 -8.33 2.83 20.03
N ALA A 226 -8.09 3.95 20.73
CA ALA A 226 -6.87 4.15 21.51
C ALA A 226 -6.76 3.16 22.69
N LEU A 227 -7.88 2.90 23.37
CA LEU A 227 -7.95 1.89 24.43
C LEU A 227 -7.70 0.48 23.89
N THR A 228 -8.20 0.13 22.71
CA THR A 228 -7.92 -1.15 22.04
C THR A 228 -6.45 -1.31 21.72
N ILE A 229 -5.76 -0.26 21.26
CA ILE A 229 -4.31 -0.30 21.03
C ILE A 229 -3.56 -0.55 22.34
N ALA A 230 -3.86 0.21 23.40
CA ALA A 230 -3.23 0.06 24.70
C ALA A 230 -3.47 -1.35 25.28
N TRP A 231 -4.72 -1.83 25.22
CA TRP A 231 -5.09 -3.17 25.65
C TRP A 231 -4.37 -4.24 24.84
N TYR A 232 -4.34 -4.13 23.51
CA TYR A 232 -3.70 -5.14 22.67
C TYR A 232 -2.20 -5.18 22.90
N ASN A 233 -1.54 -4.03 23.04
CA ASN A 233 -0.12 -3.94 23.41
C ASN A 233 0.17 -4.63 24.75
N TRP A 234 -0.66 -4.36 25.77
CA TRP A 234 -0.55 -5.03 27.06
C TRP A 234 -0.79 -6.54 26.95
N TYR A 235 -1.75 -6.97 26.14
CA TYR A 235 -2.04 -8.37 25.88
C TYR A 235 -0.84 -9.08 25.24
N ARG A 236 -0.25 -8.51 24.18
CA ARG A 236 0.89 -9.10 23.46
C ARG A 236 2.21 -9.05 24.22
N THR A 237 2.49 -7.99 24.98
CA THR A 237 3.86 -7.72 25.49
C THR A 237 3.93 -7.46 26.99
N GLY A 238 2.80 -7.27 27.67
CA GLY A 238 2.76 -6.84 29.06
C GLY A 238 2.93 -5.32 29.26
N SER A 239 3.22 -4.55 28.21
CA SER A 239 3.33 -3.08 28.26
C SER A 239 2.34 -2.42 27.30
N ILE A 240 1.74 -1.29 27.72
CA ILE A 240 0.84 -0.49 26.87
C ILE A 240 1.58 0.34 25.81
N THR A 241 2.88 0.60 26.01
CA THR A 241 3.71 1.45 25.14
C THR A 241 4.65 0.66 24.23
N HIS A 242 4.68 -0.67 24.35
CA HIS A 242 5.53 -1.50 23.51
C HIS A 242 4.78 -1.90 22.24
N PHE A 243 5.01 -1.16 21.16
CA PHE A 243 4.34 -1.32 19.87
C PHE A 243 4.94 -2.43 19.00
N GLY A 244 5.86 -3.25 19.53
CA GLY A 244 6.47 -4.37 18.81
C GLY A 244 7.63 -3.99 17.88
N ASP A 245 7.73 -2.71 17.53
CA ASP A 245 8.83 -2.14 16.75
C ASP A 245 9.62 -1.20 17.65
N GLN A 246 10.79 -1.62 18.13
CA GLN A 246 11.73 -0.75 18.84
C GLN A 246 12.44 0.25 17.91
N TYR A 247 11.89 0.54 16.72
CA TYR A 247 12.55 1.17 15.57
C TYR A 247 12.37 2.70 15.47
N LEU A 248 11.96 3.35 16.56
CA LEU A 248 11.89 4.80 16.64
C LEU A 248 12.87 5.37 17.69
N PRO A 249 14.18 5.08 17.65
CA PRO A 249 15.13 6.10 18.06
C PRO A 249 14.86 7.31 17.18
N VAL A 250 14.30 8.36 17.77
CA VAL A 250 13.91 9.57 17.04
C VAL A 250 15.21 10.23 16.56
N GLN A 251 15.55 10.06 15.29
CA GLN A 251 16.74 10.66 14.70
C GLN A 251 16.43 12.04 14.16
N LEU A 252 16.26 13.01 15.06
CA LEU A 252 15.96 14.39 14.66
C LEU A 252 17.06 15.03 13.81
N VAL A 253 18.32 14.57 13.96
CA VAL A 253 19.46 15.10 13.21
C VAL A 253 19.44 14.67 11.74
N SER A 254 19.10 13.40 11.48
CA SER A 254 19.04 12.84 10.12
C SER A 254 17.75 13.21 9.37
N MET A 255 16.71 13.55 10.12
CA MET A 255 15.35 13.77 9.61
C MET A 255 15.23 14.66 8.36
N PRO A 256 15.97 15.79 8.20
CA PRO A 256 15.92 16.54 6.95
C PRO A 256 16.40 15.75 5.72
N PHE A 257 17.46 14.95 5.87
CA PHE A 257 18.02 14.11 4.82
C PHE A 257 17.10 12.92 4.53
N ASP A 258 16.54 12.29 5.56
CA ASP A 258 15.56 11.19 5.42
C ASP A 258 14.27 11.66 4.72
N ALA A 259 13.80 12.86 5.03
CA ALA A 259 12.65 13.46 4.35
C ALA A 259 12.93 13.72 2.86
N ILE A 260 14.14 14.17 2.51
CA ILE A 260 14.57 14.29 1.11
C ILE A 260 14.65 12.91 0.47
N GLY A 261 15.20 11.91 1.15
CA GLY A 261 15.27 10.52 0.69
C GLY A 261 13.89 9.95 0.38
N LEU A 262 12.92 10.09 1.30
CA LEU A 262 11.54 9.64 1.12
C LEU A 262 10.85 10.20 -0.13
N LEU A 263 11.27 11.38 -0.61
CA LEU A 263 10.66 12.04 -1.77
C LEU A 263 11.48 11.88 -3.05
N LEU A 264 12.80 11.98 -2.96
CA LEU A 264 13.74 12.22 -4.07
C LEU A 264 14.86 11.18 -4.17
N SER A 265 14.91 10.18 -3.30
CA SER A 265 15.84 9.05 -3.49
C SER A 265 15.52 8.33 -4.81
N PRO A 266 16.50 8.06 -5.68
CA PRO A 266 16.29 7.24 -6.88
C PRO A 266 15.83 5.81 -6.57
N GLY A 267 16.30 5.23 -5.45
CA GLY A 267 15.96 3.88 -5.02
C GLY A 267 14.74 3.75 -4.11
N LYS A 268 14.23 4.86 -3.54
CA LYS A 268 13.13 4.83 -2.56
C LYS A 268 12.17 6.01 -2.61
N GLY A 269 12.44 7.03 -3.42
CA GLY A 269 11.72 8.31 -3.39
C GLY A 269 10.33 8.23 -4.02
N LEU A 270 9.34 8.82 -3.36
CA LEU A 270 7.96 8.80 -3.80
C LEU A 270 7.77 9.38 -5.20
N LEU A 271 8.52 10.42 -5.57
CA LEU A 271 8.35 11.09 -6.87
C LEU A 271 8.87 10.26 -8.04
N PHE A 272 9.87 9.40 -7.81
CA PHE A 272 10.34 8.44 -8.80
C PHE A 272 9.36 7.28 -8.91
N TYR A 273 8.94 6.71 -7.77
CA TYR A 273 8.09 5.53 -7.75
C TYR A 273 6.61 5.83 -8.06
N SER A 274 6.17 7.10 -7.98
CA SER A 274 4.81 7.52 -8.30
C SER A 274 4.80 8.90 -8.98
N PRO A 275 5.18 9.00 -10.27
CA PRO A 275 5.32 10.28 -10.98
C PRO A 275 4.04 11.12 -11.03
N LEU A 276 2.87 10.50 -10.91
CA LEU A 276 1.59 11.20 -10.79
C LEU A 276 1.56 12.17 -9.59
N VAL A 277 2.28 11.86 -8.51
CA VAL A 277 2.40 12.75 -7.34
C VAL A 277 2.96 14.12 -7.74
N ILE A 278 3.88 14.20 -8.70
CA ILE A 278 4.45 15.47 -9.19
C ILE A 278 3.34 16.38 -9.72
N LEU A 279 2.45 15.84 -10.56
CA LEU A 279 1.32 16.61 -11.11
C LEU A 279 0.29 16.97 -10.04
N GLY A 280 0.10 16.10 -9.05
CA GLY A 280 -0.76 16.37 -7.92
C GLY A 280 -0.23 17.48 -7.00
N LEU A 281 1.09 17.54 -6.75
CA LEU A 281 1.72 18.64 -6.02
C LEU A 281 1.55 19.97 -6.77
N ILE A 282 1.72 19.98 -8.10
CA ILE A 282 1.46 21.17 -8.93
C ILE A 282 -0.02 21.57 -8.81
N GLY A 283 -0.93 20.59 -8.90
CA GLY A 283 -2.37 20.81 -8.81
C GLY A 283 -2.89 21.21 -7.44
N LEU A 284 -2.07 21.14 -6.39
CA LEU A 284 -2.46 21.52 -5.04
C LEU A 284 -2.86 23.01 -4.97
N ARG A 285 -2.25 23.86 -5.81
CA ARG A 285 -2.62 25.28 -5.93
C ARG A 285 -4.03 25.46 -6.45
N GLU A 286 -4.40 24.77 -7.52
CA GLU A 286 -5.75 24.79 -8.08
C GLU A 286 -6.77 24.21 -7.10
N LEU A 287 -6.43 23.12 -6.42
CA LEU A 287 -7.28 22.56 -5.37
C LEU A 287 -7.46 23.55 -4.22
N TRP A 288 -6.41 24.21 -3.74
CA TRP A 288 -6.50 25.20 -2.67
C TRP A 288 -7.46 26.35 -3.00
N ARG A 289 -7.54 26.74 -4.27
CA ARG A 289 -8.49 27.76 -4.73
C ARG A 289 -9.93 27.24 -4.79
N ALA A 290 -10.13 25.95 -5.06
CA ALA A 290 -11.45 25.35 -5.23
C ALA A 290 -12.05 24.77 -3.93
N ASP A 291 -11.24 24.10 -3.12
CA ASP A 291 -11.63 23.39 -1.90
C ASP A 291 -10.48 23.42 -0.87
N ARG A 292 -10.43 24.51 -0.09
CA ARG A 292 -9.42 24.72 0.96
C ARG A 292 -9.42 23.62 2.02
N PRO A 293 -10.57 23.14 2.55
CA PRO A 293 -10.59 22.03 3.49
C PRO A 293 -9.86 20.79 2.96
N LEU A 294 -10.16 20.36 1.73
CA LEU A 294 -9.49 19.20 1.14
C LEU A 294 -8.00 19.43 0.91
N ALA A 295 -7.62 20.59 0.35
CA ALA A 295 -6.22 20.94 0.12
C ALA A 295 -5.41 20.92 1.43
N ARG A 296 -5.98 21.46 2.52
CA ARG A 296 -5.38 21.43 3.85
C ARG A 296 -5.23 20.01 4.37
N ALA A 297 -6.25 19.17 4.25
CA ALA A 297 -6.17 17.79 4.71
C ALA A 297 -5.07 17.01 3.98
N ILE A 298 -4.97 17.17 2.66
CA ILE A 298 -3.90 16.54 1.85
C ILE A 298 -2.52 17.06 2.29
N ALA A 299 -2.35 18.38 2.43
CA ALA A 299 -1.08 18.97 2.84
C ALA A 299 -0.67 18.51 4.24
N VAL A 300 -1.58 18.56 5.22
CA VAL A 300 -1.29 18.15 6.60
C VAL A 300 -0.99 16.67 6.67
N THR A 301 -1.81 15.79 6.08
CA THR A 301 -1.55 14.34 6.11
C THR A 301 -0.25 13.99 5.38
N GLY A 302 0.02 14.60 4.23
CA GLY A 302 1.25 14.36 3.46
C GLY A 302 2.49 14.80 4.22
N THR A 303 2.51 16.03 4.73
CA THR A 303 3.64 16.58 5.50
C THR A 303 3.85 15.80 6.79
N VAL A 304 2.80 15.56 7.59
CA VAL A 304 2.92 14.79 8.84
C VAL A 304 3.48 13.39 8.56
N ASN A 305 3.01 12.71 7.51
CA ASN A 305 3.54 11.38 7.18
C ASN A 305 5.06 11.43 6.89
N VAL A 306 5.47 12.33 5.99
CA VAL A 306 6.90 12.47 5.64
C VAL A 306 7.75 12.81 6.86
N LEU A 307 7.35 13.81 7.66
CA LEU A 307 8.15 14.27 8.79
C LEU A 307 8.25 13.23 9.90
N VAL A 308 7.17 12.47 10.16
CA VAL A 308 7.16 11.43 11.19
C VAL A 308 8.00 10.23 10.76
N ILE A 309 7.88 9.77 9.51
CA ILE A 309 8.65 8.63 9.03
C ILE A 309 10.13 8.99 8.92
N ALA A 310 10.45 10.24 8.56
CA ALA A 310 11.81 10.73 8.49
C ALA A 310 12.53 10.75 9.85
N THR A 311 11.85 10.61 10.99
CA THR A 311 12.55 10.45 12.28
C THR A 311 12.91 9.00 12.60
N SER A 312 12.46 8.04 11.78
CA SER A 312 12.77 6.63 11.99
C SER A 312 14.14 6.28 11.45
N LEU A 313 14.88 5.50 12.22
CA LEU A 313 16.09 4.79 11.77
C LEU A 313 15.89 4.00 10.47
N VAL A 314 14.67 3.46 10.30
CA VAL A 314 14.30 2.60 9.17
C VAL A 314 13.32 3.36 8.28
N TRP A 315 13.66 4.59 7.88
CA TRP A 315 12.80 5.38 6.98
C TRP A 315 12.59 4.72 5.61
N SER A 316 13.45 3.77 5.24
CA SER A 316 13.29 2.92 4.06
C SER A 316 13.61 1.46 4.35
N ASP A 317 12.86 0.58 3.68
CA ASP A 317 12.66 -0.83 4.06
C ASP A 317 12.86 -1.77 2.86
N GLU A 318 12.80 -3.09 3.03
CA GLU A 318 12.88 -4.11 1.97
C GLU A 318 11.67 -4.16 1.00
N THR A 319 11.17 -3.01 0.56
CA THR A 319 9.94 -2.92 -0.26
C THR A 319 10.02 -1.91 -1.40
N TRP A 320 9.05 -1.98 -2.31
CA TRP A 320 8.95 -1.17 -3.52
C TRP A 320 8.64 0.31 -3.21
N GLY A 321 9.65 1.18 -3.30
CA GLY A 321 9.49 2.61 -3.00
C GLY A 321 9.39 2.89 -1.48
N PRO A 322 8.80 4.04 -1.08
CA PRO A 322 8.73 4.44 0.32
C PRO A 322 7.45 3.90 0.97
N ARG A 323 7.45 2.63 1.40
CA ARG A 323 6.24 1.93 1.89
C ARG A 323 5.41 2.72 2.90
N TYR A 324 6.05 3.41 3.82
CA TYR A 324 5.36 4.13 4.89
C TYR A 324 4.59 5.36 4.39
N LEU A 325 4.88 5.82 3.16
CA LEU A 325 4.10 6.84 2.48
C LEU A 325 2.88 6.27 1.74
N LEU A 326 2.81 4.97 1.48
CA LEU A 326 1.67 4.31 0.80
C LEU A 326 0.31 4.75 1.37
N PRO A 327 0.09 4.78 2.70
CA PRO A 327 -1.23 5.07 3.25
C PRO A 327 -1.79 6.45 2.91
N SER A 328 -0.92 7.40 2.56
CA SER A 328 -1.32 8.76 2.21
C SER A 328 -0.86 9.22 0.82
N ALA A 329 0.00 8.48 0.12
CA ALA A 329 0.52 8.86 -1.20
C ALA A 329 -0.58 9.13 -2.22
N TRP A 330 -1.68 8.37 -2.18
CA TRP A 330 -2.83 8.55 -3.04
C TRP A 330 -3.53 9.91 -2.85
N LEU A 331 -3.49 10.50 -1.64
CA LEU A 331 -4.04 11.83 -1.39
C LEU A 331 -3.32 12.90 -2.22
N LEU A 332 -2.01 12.74 -2.39
CA LEU A 332 -1.18 13.68 -3.14
C LEU A 332 -1.48 13.64 -4.64
N VAL A 333 -2.12 12.59 -5.15
CA VAL A 333 -2.53 12.45 -6.56
C VAL A 333 -3.87 13.14 -6.84
N LEU A 334 -4.75 13.26 -5.83
CA LEU A 334 -6.09 13.84 -6.00
C LEU A 334 -6.16 15.24 -6.62
N PRO A 335 -5.24 16.19 -6.32
CA PRO A 335 -5.34 17.54 -6.87
C PRO A 335 -5.26 17.59 -8.40
N ILE A 336 -4.76 16.53 -9.06
CA ILE A 336 -4.80 16.36 -10.52
C ILE A 336 -6.22 16.58 -11.06
N ALA A 337 -7.26 16.16 -10.34
CA ALA A 337 -8.65 16.33 -10.78
C ALA A 337 -9.05 17.80 -11.02
N TRP A 338 -8.40 18.74 -10.32
CA TRP A 338 -8.59 20.18 -10.49
C TRP A 338 -7.61 20.79 -11.49
N TRP A 339 -6.39 20.26 -11.56
CA TRP A 339 -5.34 20.75 -12.45
C TRP A 339 -5.49 20.33 -13.91
N ALA A 340 -5.89 19.08 -14.19
CA ALA A 340 -5.89 18.45 -15.50
C ALA A 340 -7.03 18.97 -16.40
N ARG A 341 -6.91 20.22 -16.81
CA ARG A 341 -7.84 20.94 -17.69
C ARG A 341 -7.10 21.42 -18.95
N GLY A 342 -7.72 21.22 -20.11
CA GLY A 342 -7.13 21.59 -21.41
C GLY A 342 -6.18 20.53 -21.99
N ARG A 343 -5.93 20.62 -23.30
CA ARG A 343 -5.19 19.59 -24.06
C ARG A 343 -3.75 19.40 -23.58
N ALA A 344 -3.02 20.48 -23.33
CA ALA A 344 -1.61 20.38 -22.92
C ALA A 344 -1.42 19.67 -21.57
N ARG A 345 -2.21 20.04 -20.55
CA ARG A 345 -2.15 19.40 -19.22
C ARG A 345 -2.59 17.94 -19.26
N LEU A 346 -3.55 17.60 -20.12
CA LEU A 346 -3.95 16.20 -20.34
C LEU A 346 -2.84 15.38 -21.03
N ARG A 347 -2.03 15.97 -21.92
CA ARG A 347 -0.85 15.30 -22.50
C ARG A 347 0.20 15.00 -21.43
N TRP A 348 0.50 15.96 -20.55
CA TRP A 348 1.39 15.75 -19.42
C TRP A 348 0.88 14.68 -18.45
N LEU A 349 -0.43 14.69 -18.16
CA LEU A 349 -1.06 13.62 -17.38
C LEU A 349 -0.91 12.26 -18.06
N GLY A 350 -1.13 12.18 -19.37
CA GLY A 350 -0.93 10.94 -20.13
C GLY A 350 0.51 10.42 -20.09
N ALA A 351 1.50 11.32 -20.22
CA ALA A 351 2.91 10.97 -20.10
C ALA A 351 3.28 10.48 -18.69
N ALA A 352 2.89 11.22 -17.65
CA ALA A 352 3.14 10.82 -16.27
C ALA A 352 2.42 9.51 -15.89
N ALA A 353 1.21 9.32 -16.40
CA ALA A 353 0.46 8.08 -16.24
C ALA A 353 1.17 6.89 -16.89
N LEU A 354 1.64 7.05 -18.14
CA LEU A 354 2.36 5.99 -18.84
C LEU A 354 3.63 5.60 -18.09
N ILE A 355 4.44 6.58 -17.67
CA ILE A 355 5.65 6.33 -16.87
C ILE A 355 5.28 5.63 -15.55
N GLY A 356 4.26 6.13 -14.84
CA GLY A 356 3.79 5.53 -13.60
C GLY A 356 3.33 4.08 -13.78
N ILE A 357 2.60 3.77 -14.86
CA ILE A 357 2.16 2.40 -15.20
C ILE A 357 3.35 1.49 -15.46
N CYS A 358 4.34 1.93 -16.24
CA CYS A 358 5.55 1.13 -16.49
C CYS A 358 6.29 0.82 -15.18
N ILE A 359 6.43 1.81 -14.30
CA ILE A 359 7.06 1.64 -13.00
C ILE A 359 6.28 0.63 -12.15
N GLN A 360 4.95 0.78 -12.05
CA GLN A 360 4.15 -0.15 -11.24
C GLN A 360 4.14 -1.56 -11.82
N PHE A 361 4.14 -1.70 -13.14
CA PHE A 361 4.21 -3.00 -13.80
C PHE A 361 5.49 -3.73 -13.39
N VAL A 362 6.64 -3.04 -13.43
CA VAL A 362 7.91 -3.59 -12.95
C VAL A 362 7.80 -4.01 -11.48
N GLY A 363 7.24 -3.16 -10.61
CA GLY A 363 7.08 -3.45 -9.19
C GLY A 363 6.15 -4.63 -8.88
N VAL A 364 5.17 -4.90 -9.75
CA VAL A 364 4.22 -6.02 -9.63
C VAL A 364 4.78 -7.32 -10.20
N PHE A 365 5.64 -7.23 -11.22
CA PHE A 365 6.14 -8.35 -12.01
C PHE A 365 6.96 -9.37 -11.22
N ALA A 366 7.77 -8.90 -10.28
CA ALA A 366 8.62 -9.72 -9.44
C ALA A 366 8.43 -9.35 -7.96
N ASN A 367 8.64 -10.33 -7.07
CA ASN A 367 8.65 -10.03 -5.65
C ASN A 367 9.86 -9.15 -5.34
N TYR A 368 9.65 -8.04 -4.64
CA TYR A 368 10.73 -7.14 -4.29
C TYR A 368 11.90 -7.84 -3.55
N GLY A 369 11.58 -8.80 -2.67
CA GLY A 369 12.57 -9.58 -1.92
C GLY A 369 13.55 -10.38 -2.79
N VAL A 370 13.15 -10.74 -4.02
CA VAL A 370 13.97 -11.49 -4.98
C VAL A 370 15.14 -10.65 -5.51
N THR A 371 14.99 -9.32 -5.53
CA THR A 371 16.01 -8.41 -6.06
C THR A 371 17.07 -7.98 -5.04
N LEU A 372 16.81 -8.17 -3.75
CA LEU A 372 17.71 -7.73 -2.67
C LEU A 372 19.08 -8.42 -2.68
N PRO A 373 19.18 -9.77 -2.85
CA PRO A 373 20.48 -10.44 -2.91
C PRO A 373 21.31 -9.99 -4.11
N ALA A 374 20.65 -9.76 -5.25
CA ALA A 374 21.27 -9.29 -6.46
C ALA A 374 21.89 -7.90 -6.27
N ILE A 375 21.19 -6.96 -5.63
CA ILE A 375 21.77 -5.64 -5.32
C ILE A 375 22.99 -5.78 -4.42
N ARG A 376 22.93 -6.63 -3.39
CA ARG A 376 24.09 -6.87 -2.50
C ARG A 376 25.30 -7.42 -3.26
N VAL A 377 25.10 -8.32 -4.21
CA VAL A 377 26.18 -8.84 -5.07
C VAL A 377 26.80 -7.74 -5.92
N LEU A 378 26.00 -6.79 -6.40
CA LEU A 378 26.48 -5.69 -7.23
C LEU A 378 27.23 -4.61 -6.44
N THR A 379 26.69 -4.20 -5.31
CA THR A 379 27.17 -3.02 -4.58
C THR A 379 28.11 -3.36 -3.44
N GLY A 380 28.14 -4.63 -2.99
CA GLY A 380 28.77 -5.02 -1.73
C GLY A 380 28.01 -4.53 -0.49
N GLU A 381 26.90 -3.81 -0.67
CA GLU A 381 26.13 -3.14 0.39
C GLU A 381 24.70 -3.69 0.46
N PRO A 382 24.14 -3.90 1.67
CA PRO A 382 22.72 -4.22 1.81
C PRO A 382 21.83 -3.03 1.41
N VAL A 383 20.64 -3.32 0.90
CA VAL A 383 19.65 -2.30 0.47
C VAL A 383 18.96 -1.59 1.64
N TYR A 384 19.01 -2.20 2.83
CA TYR A 384 18.41 -1.70 4.07
C TYR A 384 19.31 -2.02 5.27
N LEU A 385 19.21 -1.19 6.32
CA LEU A 385 20.16 -1.08 7.43
C LEU A 385 20.06 -2.18 8.51
N TYR A 386 19.40 -3.32 8.26
CA TYR A 386 19.39 -4.40 9.25
C TYR A 386 20.57 -5.35 9.05
N GLY A 387 21.34 -5.53 10.13
CA GLY A 387 22.49 -6.43 10.25
C GLY A 387 22.19 -7.81 9.66
N ALA A 388 22.64 -8.04 8.43
CA ALA A 388 22.43 -9.26 7.67
C ALA A 388 23.30 -10.41 8.20
N CYS A 389 23.03 -10.83 9.44
CA CYS A 389 23.61 -12.00 10.07
C CYS A 389 22.60 -12.76 10.96
N SER A 390 21.31 -12.79 10.61
CA SER A 390 20.40 -13.79 11.20
C SER A 390 19.40 -14.32 10.15
N PRO A 391 19.28 -15.64 9.94
CA PRO A 391 18.26 -16.24 9.08
C PRO A 391 16.84 -16.06 9.63
N HIS A 392 16.72 -15.69 10.91
CA HIS A 392 15.47 -15.43 11.61
C HIS A 392 15.66 -14.29 12.62
N PRO A 393 15.12 -13.09 12.40
CA PRO A 393 15.21 -12.02 13.38
C PRO A 393 14.21 -12.30 14.51
N GLY A 394 14.70 -12.87 15.60
CA GLY A 394 14.04 -12.74 16.90
C GLY A 394 14.21 -11.30 17.41
N PRO A 395 13.24 -10.74 18.13
CA PRO A 395 13.33 -9.36 18.64
C PRO A 395 14.29 -9.21 19.82
N ASP A 396 14.91 -10.29 20.29
CA ASP A 396 15.97 -10.25 21.32
C ASP A 396 17.38 -10.10 20.71
N ASP A 397 17.53 -10.20 19.38
CA ASP A 397 18.80 -9.92 18.68
C ASP A 397 18.96 -8.40 18.51
N HIS A 398 19.22 -7.72 19.62
CA HIS A 398 19.52 -6.28 19.66
C HIS A 398 20.97 -5.96 19.26
N ASP A 399 21.84 -6.98 19.24
CA ASP A 399 23.19 -6.85 18.74
C ASP A 399 23.28 -7.42 17.32
N PRO A 400 23.86 -6.68 16.36
CA PRO A 400 24.28 -7.29 15.10
C PRO A 400 25.19 -8.47 15.44
N ALA A 401 24.97 -9.63 14.82
CA ALA A 401 25.84 -10.78 15.08
C ALA A 401 27.32 -10.37 14.91
N PRO A 402 28.24 -10.87 15.74
CA PRO A 402 29.65 -10.48 15.69
C PRO A 402 30.20 -10.60 14.25
N GLY A 403 30.71 -9.49 13.70
CA GLY A 403 31.25 -9.43 12.33
C GLY A 403 30.30 -8.88 11.26
N CYS A 404 29.09 -8.44 11.62
CA CYS A 404 28.17 -7.82 10.66
C CYS A 404 28.57 -6.35 10.37
N PRO A 405 28.88 -5.98 9.12
CA PRO A 405 29.28 -4.61 8.79
C PRO A 405 28.12 -3.63 9.01
N GLN A 406 28.31 -2.66 9.91
CA GLN A 406 27.39 -1.53 10.03
C GLN A 406 27.68 -0.55 8.89
N VAL A 407 26.68 -0.34 8.03
CA VAL A 407 26.74 0.72 7.02
C VAL A 407 26.52 2.05 7.74
N ALA A 408 27.45 3.00 7.59
CA ALA A 408 27.28 4.31 8.20
C ALA A 408 26.02 5.00 7.64
N TYR A 409 25.36 5.81 8.46
CA TYR A 409 24.20 6.57 8.00
C TYR A 409 24.60 7.51 6.83
N GLY A 410 23.80 7.52 5.77
CA GLY A 410 24.10 8.26 4.53
C GLY A 410 25.11 7.55 3.60
N ASP A 411 25.55 6.35 3.99
CA ASP A 411 26.51 5.54 3.25
C ASP A 411 25.88 4.34 2.55
N ASP A 412 24.65 4.53 2.09
CA ASP A 412 23.73 3.52 1.54
C ASP A 412 23.52 3.70 0.03
N GLY A 413 24.50 3.23 -0.74
CA GLY A 413 24.55 3.35 -2.20
C GLY A 413 23.26 2.93 -2.92
N PRO A 414 22.63 1.77 -2.61
CA PRO A 414 21.38 1.34 -3.24
C PRO A 414 20.22 2.33 -3.17
N ARG A 415 20.22 3.26 -2.21
CA ARG A 415 19.16 4.27 -2.07
C ARG A 415 19.45 5.49 -2.92
N TRP A 416 20.71 5.87 -3.09
CA TRP A 416 21.09 7.14 -3.72
C TRP A 416 21.67 7.01 -5.12
N ILE A 417 22.10 5.81 -5.52
CA ILE A 417 22.70 5.54 -6.82
C ILE A 417 21.62 4.99 -7.75
N PRO A 418 21.22 5.72 -8.80
CA PRO A 418 20.19 5.25 -9.73
C PRO A 418 20.51 3.89 -10.36
N MET A 419 21.79 3.64 -10.67
CA MET A 419 22.23 2.37 -11.26
C MET A 419 22.04 1.19 -10.30
N ALA A 420 22.27 1.38 -9.00
CA ALA A 420 22.06 0.33 -8.01
C ALA A 420 20.61 0.30 -7.48
N SER A 421 19.71 1.08 -8.07
CA SER A 421 18.35 1.19 -7.56
C SER A 421 17.57 -0.11 -7.78
N PRO A 422 16.74 -0.51 -6.81
CA PRO A 422 15.84 -1.65 -6.96
C PRO A 422 14.89 -1.53 -8.15
N MET A 423 14.43 -0.31 -8.44
CA MET A 423 13.58 -0.05 -9.61
C MET A 423 14.28 -0.41 -10.92
N LEU A 424 15.54 -0.01 -11.09
CA LEU A 424 16.29 -0.32 -12.31
C LEU A 424 16.60 -1.81 -12.40
N LEU A 425 17.09 -2.43 -11.33
CA LEU A 425 17.39 -3.86 -11.33
C LEU A 425 16.15 -4.70 -11.65
N GLN A 426 15.00 -4.37 -11.08
CA GLN A 426 13.76 -5.09 -11.36
C GLN A 426 13.27 -4.85 -12.79
N ALA A 427 13.53 -3.66 -13.36
CA ALA A 427 13.25 -3.38 -14.77
C ALA A 427 14.14 -4.23 -15.70
N GLU A 428 15.43 -4.33 -15.42
CA GLU A 428 16.37 -5.20 -16.15
C GLU A 428 15.96 -6.67 -16.03
N LEU A 429 15.58 -7.14 -14.83
CA LEU A 429 15.07 -8.49 -14.62
C LEU A 429 13.80 -8.78 -15.45
N THR A 430 12.89 -7.80 -15.49
CA THR A 430 11.66 -7.91 -16.29
C THR A 430 11.98 -7.95 -17.78
N ALA A 431 12.87 -7.08 -18.26
CA ALA A 431 13.29 -7.02 -19.66
C ALA A 431 14.00 -8.31 -20.08
N ALA A 432 14.93 -8.80 -19.26
CA ALA A 432 15.66 -10.04 -19.50
C ALA A 432 14.75 -11.26 -19.58
N TYR A 433 13.75 -11.33 -18.70
CA TYR A 433 12.72 -12.36 -18.76
C TYR A 433 11.94 -12.33 -20.08
N LEU A 434 11.46 -11.14 -20.48
CA LEU A 434 10.71 -11.00 -21.72
C LEU A 434 11.57 -11.35 -22.95
N GLU A 435 12.83 -10.94 -22.96
CA GLU A 435 13.77 -11.29 -24.01
C GLU A 435 14.04 -12.80 -24.06
N GLU A 436 14.27 -13.46 -22.93
CA GLU A 436 14.42 -14.93 -22.87
C GLU A 436 13.18 -15.62 -23.44
N LYS A 437 11.97 -15.20 -23.06
CA LYS A 437 10.72 -15.80 -23.59
C LYS A 437 10.52 -15.58 -25.09
N LEU A 438 11.04 -14.49 -25.65
CA LEU A 438 10.89 -14.15 -27.08
C LEU A 438 12.00 -14.72 -27.97
N THR A 439 13.22 -14.81 -27.46
CA THR A 439 14.43 -15.06 -28.27
C THR A 439 15.29 -16.22 -27.74
N GLY A 440 15.11 -16.62 -26.49
CA GLY A 440 15.89 -17.65 -25.82
C GLY A 440 17.29 -17.22 -25.35
N SER A 441 17.69 -15.95 -25.53
CA SER A 441 19.04 -15.49 -25.19
C SER A 441 19.17 -14.77 -23.85
N GLY A 442 18.16 -13.99 -23.43
CA GLY A 442 18.28 -13.07 -22.29
C GLY A 442 19.56 -12.22 -22.35
N PHE A 443 19.98 -11.62 -21.24
CA PHE A 443 21.21 -10.81 -21.21
C PHE A 443 21.92 -10.79 -19.86
N VAL A 444 23.14 -10.25 -19.82
CA VAL A 444 23.91 -10.06 -18.59
C VAL A 444 23.99 -8.58 -18.30
N VAL A 445 23.75 -8.18 -17.06
CA VAL A 445 23.90 -6.78 -16.62
C VAL A 445 25.19 -6.63 -15.85
N THR A 446 26.08 -5.79 -16.35
CA THR A 446 27.36 -5.45 -15.72
C THR A 446 27.27 -4.07 -15.09
N TYR A 447 27.70 -3.96 -13.84
CA TYR A 447 27.75 -2.68 -13.13
C TYR A 447 29.20 -2.24 -12.94
N GLY A 448 29.44 -0.95 -13.20
CA GLY A 448 30.74 -0.34 -12.94
C GLY A 448 31.10 -0.34 -11.45
N PRO A 449 32.39 -0.26 -11.10
CA PRO A 449 32.84 -0.38 -9.72
C PRO A 449 32.23 0.69 -8.81
N TRP A 450 31.52 0.28 -7.76
CA TRP A 450 31.13 1.12 -6.63
C TRP A 450 32.00 0.75 -5.43
N ARG A 451 32.81 1.69 -4.93
CA ARG A 451 33.75 1.44 -3.80
C ARG A 451 34.62 0.19 -4.00
N GLY A 452 35.11 0.00 -5.22
CA GLY A 452 35.92 -1.16 -5.60
C GLY A 452 35.14 -2.46 -5.85
N HIS A 453 33.82 -2.47 -5.67
CA HIS A 453 32.96 -3.61 -6.00
C HIS A 453 32.41 -3.45 -7.42
N ALA A 454 32.83 -4.31 -8.34
CA ALA A 454 32.21 -4.48 -9.64
C ALA A 454 31.57 -5.87 -9.70
N GLY A 455 30.36 -5.94 -10.24
CA GLY A 455 29.59 -7.19 -10.32
C GLY A 455 28.88 -7.31 -11.65
N ALA A 456 28.67 -8.55 -12.08
CA ALA A 456 27.81 -8.89 -13.19
C ALA A 456 26.71 -9.83 -12.67
N ILE A 457 25.46 -9.56 -13.03
CA ILE A 457 24.36 -10.49 -12.79
C ILE A 457 24.00 -11.15 -14.11
N ASP A 458 24.05 -12.48 -14.12
CA ASP A 458 23.57 -13.27 -15.24
C ASP A 458 22.04 -13.35 -15.25
N LEU A 459 21.42 -12.62 -16.18
CA LEU A 459 19.99 -12.64 -16.45
C LEU A 459 19.70 -13.32 -17.79
N ARG A 460 20.55 -14.23 -18.28
CA ARG A 460 20.24 -15.03 -19.49
C ARG A 460 19.16 -16.06 -19.23
N HIS A 461 19.13 -16.58 -18.00
CA HIS A 461 18.13 -17.52 -17.50
C HIS A 461 17.54 -17.07 -16.17
N PRO A 462 16.82 -15.94 -16.12
CA PRO A 462 16.29 -15.35 -14.88
C PRO A 462 15.46 -16.34 -14.06
N GLU A 463 14.71 -17.25 -14.70
CA GLU A 463 13.94 -18.27 -13.97
C GLU A 463 14.81 -19.29 -13.22
N ARG A 464 16.09 -19.48 -13.60
CA ARG A 464 17.03 -20.34 -12.87
C ARG A 464 17.60 -19.65 -11.63
N THR A 465 17.75 -18.32 -11.69
CA THR A 465 18.39 -17.52 -10.64
C THR A 465 17.37 -16.94 -9.65
N PHE A 466 16.15 -16.61 -10.11
CA PHE A 466 15.19 -15.77 -9.39
C PHE A 466 13.76 -16.37 -9.30
N ALA A 467 13.62 -17.70 -9.33
CA ALA A 467 12.30 -18.34 -9.32
C ALA A 467 11.44 -17.95 -8.09
N PRO A 468 10.15 -17.61 -8.28
CA PRO A 468 9.33 -17.61 -9.52
C PRO A 468 9.25 -16.24 -10.25
N LEU A 469 9.22 -16.24 -11.59
CA LEU A 469 9.01 -15.04 -12.44
C LEU A 469 8.01 -15.31 -13.60
N PRO A 470 7.04 -14.41 -13.87
CA PRO A 470 6.52 -13.46 -12.90
C PRO A 470 6.00 -14.21 -11.65
N ASP A 471 5.99 -13.58 -10.49
CA ASP A 471 5.54 -14.21 -9.25
C ASP A 471 4.02 -14.03 -9.04
N PHE A 472 3.24 -14.23 -10.10
CA PHE A 472 1.78 -14.23 -10.02
C PHE A 472 1.28 -15.61 -9.59
N TRP A 473 0.20 -15.65 -8.82
CA TRP A 473 -0.30 -16.89 -8.24
C TRP A 473 -0.71 -17.95 -9.27
N TRP A 474 -1.08 -17.57 -10.49
CA TRP A 474 -1.39 -18.49 -11.60
C TRP A 474 -0.17 -18.89 -12.44
N THR A 475 1.03 -18.44 -12.07
CA THR A 475 2.31 -18.86 -12.68
C THR A 475 3.20 -19.64 -11.70
N LEU A 476 2.74 -19.87 -10.47
CA LEU A 476 3.51 -20.59 -9.44
C LEU A 476 3.48 -22.11 -9.67
N PRO A 477 4.65 -22.78 -9.72
CA PRO A 477 4.70 -24.24 -9.83
C PRO A 477 4.05 -24.93 -8.62
N GLY A 478 3.21 -25.94 -8.89
CA GLY A 478 2.54 -26.73 -7.85
C GLY A 478 1.13 -26.28 -7.48
N GLU A 479 0.64 -25.18 -8.07
CA GLU A 479 -0.77 -24.77 -7.95
C GLU A 479 -1.71 -25.65 -8.77
N SER A 480 -2.99 -25.70 -8.37
CA SER A 480 -3.98 -26.55 -9.04
C SER A 480 -4.67 -25.83 -10.20
N THR A 481 -5.12 -26.60 -11.20
CA THR A 481 -5.96 -26.11 -12.32
C THR A 481 -7.17 -25.29 -11.87
N LYS A 482 -7.64 -25.50 -10.63
CA LYS A 482 -8.76 -24.73 -10.06
C LYS A 482 -8.36 -23.32 -9.62
N GLN A 483 -7.14 -23.09 -9.13
CA GLN A 483 -6.66 -21.75 -8.78
C GLN A 483 -6.36 -20.94 -10.05
N ASP A 484 -5.80 -21.60 -11.08
CA ASP A 484 -5.64 -20.99 -12.40
C ASP A 484 -6.98 -20.51 -12.95
N LEU A 485 -8.05 -21.31 -12.78
CA LEU A 485 -9.40 -20.91 -13.16
C LEU A 485 -9.88 -19.66 -12.40
N ILE A 486 -9.60 -19.54 -11.09
CA ILE A 486 -9.98 -18.33 -10.34
C ILE A 486 -9.22 -17.11 -10.87
N ALA A 487 -7.92 -17.24 -11.14
CA ALA A 487 -7.15 -16.16 -11.76
C ALA A 487 -7.74 -15.75 -13.12
N VAL A 488 -8.12 -16.72 -13.97
CA VAL A 488 -8.81 -16.44 -15.24
C VAL A 488 -10.14 -15.72 -15.01
N LEU A 489 -10.96 -16.17 -14.05
CA LEU A 489 -12.23 -15.52 -13.72
C LEU A 489 -12.05 -14.09 -13.19
N LEU A 490 -11.04 -13.84 -12.36
CA LEU A 490 -10.68 -12.48 -11.92
C LEU A 490 -10.18 -11.63 -13.08
N GLY A 491 -9.44 -12.21 -14.02
CA GLY A 491 -9.03 -11.55 -15.26
C GLY A 491 -10.22 -11.16 -16.13
N LEU A 492 -11.16 -12.08 -16.34
CA LEU A 492 -12.40 -11.81 -17.07
C LEU A 492 -13.27 -10.76 -16.35
N LEU A 493 -13.37 -10.81 -15.02
CA LEU A 493 -14.06 -9.80 -14.21
C LEU A 493 -13.39 -8.43 -14.36
N GLY A 494 -12.06 -8.38 -14.30
CA GLY A 494 -11.25 -7.19 -14.48
C GLY A 494 -11.44 -6.57 -15.86
N LEU A 495 -11.23 -7.37 -16.91
CA LEU A 495 -11.36 -6.98 -18.31
C LEU A 495 -12.80 -6.56 -18.66
N GLY A 496 -13.80 -7.35 -18.27
CA GLY A 496 -15.21 -7.04 -18.52
C GLY A 496 -15.64 -5.75 -17.83
N SER A 497 -15.29 -5.57 -16.55
CA SER A 497 -15.55 -4.34 -15.81
C SER A 497 -14.80 -3.14 -16.43
N GLY A 498 -13.55 -3.34 -16.85
CA GLY A 498 -12.71 -2.33 -17.51
C GLY A 498 -13.25 -1.91 -18.87
N ALA A 499 -13.73 -2.85 -19.68
CA ALA A 499 -14.34 -2.58 -20.98
C ALA A 499 -15.65 -1.79 -20.83
N MET A 500 -16.50 -2.15 -19.87
CA MET A 500 -17.72 -1.38 -19.56
C MET A 500 -17.38 0.05 -19.14
N LEU A 501 -16.31 0.22 -18.36
CA LEU A 501 -15.81 1.52 -17.92
C LEU A 501 -15.26 2.34 -19.09
N GLY A 502 -14.45 1.74 -19.96
CA GLY A 502 -13.94 2.35 -21.18
C GLY A 502 -15.07 2.81 -22.11
N ARG A 503 -16.09 1.95 -22.31
CA ARG A 503 -17.29 2.31 -23.09
C ARG A 503 -18.02 3.52 -22.49
N ARG A 504 -18.23 3.57 -21.17
CA ARG A 504 -18.84 4.76 -20.52
C ARG A 504 -18.03 6.03 -20.74
N LEU A 505 -16.70 5.96 -20.65
CA LEU A 505 -15.81 7.09 -20.88
C LEU A 505 -15.83 7.60 -22.32
N LEU A 506 -15.99 6.69 -23.30
CA LEU A 506 -16.05 6.99 -24.73
C LEU A 506 -17.42 7.53 -25.17
N VAL A 507 -18.52 6.89 -24.75
CA VAL A 507 -19.89 7.33 -25.10
C VAL A 507 -20.16 8.76 -24.59
N ALA A 508 -19.65 9.10 -23.42
CA ALA A 508 -19.76 10.46 -22.87
C ALA A 508 -19.00 11.55 -23.68
N GLN A 509 -18.09 11.18 -24.59
CA GLN A 509 -17.45 12.15 -25.50
C GLN A 509 -18.33 12.50 -26.70
N THR A 510 -19.25 11.61 -27.09
CA THR A 510 -20.11 11.81 -28.26
C THR A 510 -21.32 12.70 -27.97
N THR A 511 -21.82 12.71 -26.74
CA THR A 511 -23.01 13.50 -26.34
C THR A 511 -22.74 14.96 -26.00
N THR A 512 -21.49 15.36 -25.78
CA THR A 512 -21.11 16.77 -25.55
C THR A 512 -20.81 17.55 -26.84
N GLY A 513 -20.99 16.93 -28.02
CA GLY A 513 -20.71 17.51 -29.34
C GLY A 513 -21.90 18.07 -30.11
N THR A 514 -23.14 17.92 -29.63
CA THR A 514 -24.33 18.52 -30.28
C THR A 514 -24.61 19.89 -29.69
N PRO A 515 -24.41 21.00 -30.43
CA PRO A 515 -24.96 22.28 -30.01
C PRO A 515 -26.48 22.16 -30.02
N LEU A 516 -27.11 22.53 -28.91
CA LEU A 516 -28.55 22.76 -28.86
C LEU A 516 -28.87 23.79 -29.94
N GLN A 517 -29.58 23.38 -30.99
CA GLN A 517 -30.21 24.31 -31.92
C GLN A 517 -31.13 25.22 -31.10
N GLU A 518 -30.79 26.50 -31.01
CA GLU A 518 -31.74 27.54 -30.59
C GLU A 518 -32.92 27.50 -31.56
N GLY A 519 -34.08 27.06 -31.06
CA GLY A 519 -35.34 27.16 -31.78
C GLY A 519 -35.68 28.63 -32.06
N PRO A 520 -36.37 28.93 -33.18
CA PRO A 520 -36.56 30.30 -33.62
C PRO A 520 -37.42 31.06 -32.62
N ARG A 521 -36.89 32.17 -32.10
CA ARG A 521 -37.69 33.18 -31.39
C ARG A 521 -38.75 33.71 -32.35
N ARG A 522 -40.02 33.54 -32.00
CA ARG A 522 -41.14 34.34 -32.48
C ARG A 522 -41.78 35.04 -31.31
#